data_AF-A0A7X6XJH3-F1
#
_entry.id   AF-A0A7X6XJH3-F1
#
_cell.length_a   1.000
_cell.length_b   1.000
_cell.length_c   1.000
_cell.angle_alpha   90.00
_cell.angle_beta   90.00
_cell.angle_gamma   90.00
#
_symmetry.space_group_name_H-M   'P 1'
#
loop_
_entity.id
_entity.type
_entity.pdbx_description
1 polymer ?
#
loop_
_entity_poly.entity_id
_entity_poly.type
_entity_poly.pdbx_seq_one_letter_code
_entity_poly.pdbx_strand_id
1 'polypeptide(L)'
;MREVEREFIFAKAPFAQCHASTLVELADRSLLAAWFGGSREGSPDVAIWTARRPAGATAWEAPRVAADVPGVPCWNPVLYRDAADVVWLFYKVAPTIPAWTGYYRRSTDGGVTWEAPVPLPAGLLGPIKNKPVALSNGEILCPTSVESYGAWAAWVEVIGDGGARWQRFGPIGVPGEPYGIIQPTVWESTPGRLHLLARATQRIGAICAAISEDYGRTWSPAAPTPLPNPNSGIDAARLNDGRVLLCYNPTREGRTPLSLSLSTDNGATWSPPWHLETEPGEYSYPAVIQTADGRAHITYTHNRTRIAHVVVEIG
;
A
#
# COMPACT_ATOMS: atom_id res chain seq x y z
N MET A 1 -21.43 -1.30 6.74
CA MET A 1 -20.19 -0.67 7.24
C MET A 1 -20.57 0.44 8.20
N ARG A 2 -19.83 0.61 9.30
CA ARG A 2 -20.05 1.66 10.29
C ARG A 2 -18.72 2.23 10.75
N GLU A 3 -18.53 3.54 10.64
CA GLU A 3 -17.37 4.22 11.25
C GLU A 3 -17.51 4.18 12.76
N VAL A 4 -16.45 3.75 13.45
CA VAL A 4 -16.41 3.73 14.91
C VAL A 4 -15.36 4.66 15.49
N GLU A 5 -14.35 5.02 14.70
CA GLU A 5 -13.30 5.93 15.14
C GLU A 5 -12.67 6.64 13.93
N ARG A 6 -12.31 7.91 14.13
CA ARG A 6 -11.54 8.73 13.21
C ARG A 6 -10.62 9.65 13.97
N GLU A 7 -9.36 9.68 13.56
CA GLU A 7 -8.34 10.53 14.13
C GLU A 7 -7.27 10.89 13.08
N PHE A 8 -6.46 11.90 13.38
CA PHE A 8 -5.20 12.10 12.67
C PHE A 8 -4.08 11.45 13.48
N ILE A 9 -3.15 10.77 12.81
CA ILE A 9 -2.00 10.12 13.46
C ILE A 9 -1.12 11.15 14.22
N PHE A 10 -1.14 12.41 13.78
CA PHE A 10 -0.44 13.49 14.46
C PHE A 10 -1.18 14.82 14.25
N ALA A 11 -1.11 15.69 15.25
CA ALA A 11 -1.65 17.04 15.17
C ALA A 11 -0.62 18.05 14.63
N LYS A 12 0.65 17.86 14.98
CA LYS A 12 1.80 18.66 14.53
C LYS A 12 2.85 17.72 13.94
N ALA A 13 3.44 18.13 12.83
CA ALA A 13 4.50 17.39 12.17
C ALA A 13 5.77 18.24 12.07
N PRO A 14 6.96 17.62 12.12
CA PRO A 14 8.23 18.28 11.82
C PRO A 14 8.47 18.48 10.31
N PHE A 15 7.47 18.18 9.47
CA PHE A 15 7.52 18.31 8.00
C PHE A 15 6.29 19.06 7.49
N ALA A 16 6.41 19.69 6.31
CA ALA A 16 5.34 20.46 5.70
C ALA A 16 4.38 19.60 4.87
N GLN A 17 4.89 18.54 4.24
CA GLN A 17 4.10 17.60 3.46
C GLN A 17 4.37 16.15 3.87
N CYS A 18 3.35 15.31 3.76
CA CYS A 18 3.42 13.87 3.93
C CYS A 18 2.50 13.13 2.95
N HIS A 19 2.88 11.92 2.57
CA HIS A 19 2.09 11.11 1.64
C HIS A 19 2.42 9.62 1.73
N ALA A 20 1.61 8.80 1.03
CA ALA A 20 1.77 7.35 0.91
C ALA A 20 1.85 6.60 2.25
N SER A 21 0.74 6.61 3.00
CA SER A 21 0.66 5.89 4.27
C SER A 21 0.59 4.37 4.07
N THR A 22 1.07 3.64 5.07
CA THR A 22 0.98 2.19 5.23
C THR A 22 0.73 1.86 6.70
N LEU A 23 0.15 0.69 7.00
CA LEU A 23 -0.29 0.30 8.34
C LEU A 23 -0.09 -1.21 8.54
N VAL A 24 0.31 -1.61 9.75
CA VAL A 24 0.32 -3.01 10.19
C VAL A 24 -0.13 -3.12 11.65
N GLU A 25 -0.77 -4.23 12.01
CA GLU A 25 -1.01 -4.64 13.40
C GLU A 25 0.23 -5.37 13.93
N LEU A 26 0.67 -5.03 15.14
CA LEU A 26 1.80 -5.65 15.84
C LEU A 26 1.35 -6.83 16.72
N ALA A 27 2.30 -7.63 17.18
CA ALA A 27 2.02 -8.84 17.98
C ALA A 27 1.26 -8.52 19.27
N ASP A 28 1.56 -7.36 19.86
CA ASP A 28 0.95 -6.85 21.08
C ASP A 28 -0.38 -6.10 20.86
N ARG A 29 -0.99 -6.21 19.66
CA ARG A 29 -2.22 -5.50 19.24
C ARG A 29 -2.07 -3.99 19.06
N SER A 30 -0.86 -3.45 19.18
CA SER A 30 -0.59 -2.07 18.79
C SER A 30 -0.63 -1.94 17.26
N LEU A 31 -0.82 -0.72 16.77
CA LEU A 31 -0.70 -0.41 15.35
C LEU A 31 0.61 0.32 15.10
N LEU A 32 1.23 0.05 13.95
CA LEU A 32 2.35 0.83 13.44
C LEU A 32 1.97 1.36 12.06
N ALA A 33 2.06 2.68 11.89
CA ALA A 33 1.87 3.34 10.61
C ALA A 33 3.20 3.95 10.13
N ALA A 34 3.38 4.02 8.81
CA ALA A 34 4.49 4.75 8.19
C ALA A 34 4.01 5.60 7.01
N TRP A 35 4.75 6.64 6.67
CA TRP A 35 4.53 7.53 5.52
C TRP A 35 5.85 8.24 5.19
N PHE A 36 5.99 8.80 3.99
CA PHE A 36 7.11 9.71 3.72
C PHE A 36 6.70 11.14 4.03
N GLY A 37 7.64 11.96 4.50
CA GLY A 37 7.38 13.36 4.84
C GLY A 37 8.65 14.22 4.82
N GLY A 38 8.49 15.47 4.36
CA GLY A 38 9.55 16.47 4.23
C GLY A 38 8.98 17.82 3.81
N SER A 39 9.81 18.71 3.27
CA SER A 39 9.37 20.03 2.82
C SER A 39 8.36 19.96 1.66
N ARG A 40 8.56 19.00 0.75
CA ARG A 40 7.68 18.70 -0.40
C ARG A 40 8.08 17.33 -0.94
N GLU A 41 7.13 16.63 -1.57
CA GLU A 41 7.40 15.39 -2.30
C GLU A 41 8.62 15.54 -3.23
N GLY A 42 9.61 14.65 -3.08
CA GLY A 42 10.87 14.67 -3.83
C GLY A 42 11.93 15.68 -3.39
N SER A 43 11.69 16.44 -2.33
CA SER A 43 12.75 17.30 -1.76
C SER A 43 13.84 16.46 -1.07
N PRO A 44 15.10 16.92 -1.04
CA PRO A 44 16.23 16.19 -0.44
C PRO A 44 16.10 15.84 1.05
N ASP A 45 15.13 16.45 1.75
CA ASP A 45 14.83 16.26 3.18
C ASP A 45 13.65 15.29 3.43
N VAL A 46 13.12 14.64 2.39
CA VAL A 46 12.03 13.66 2.57
C VAL A 46 12.59 12.38 3.19
N ALA A 47 12.13 12.11 4.40
CA ALA A 47 12.42 10.91 5.17
C ALA A 47 11.16 10.02 5.29
N ILE A 48 11.36 8.78 5.73
CA ILE A 48 10.28 7.89 6.16
C ILE A 48 10.03 8.10 7.65
N TRP A 49 8.79 8.37 8.00
CA TRP A 49 8.31 8.58 9.35
C TRP A 49 7.41 7.43 9.79
N THR A 50 7.45 7.10 11.08
CA THR A 50 6.55 6.13 11.70
C THR A 50 5.90 6.71 12.94
N ALA A 51 4.71 6.21 13.28
CA ALA A 51 4.10 6.39 14.58
C ALA A 51 3.43 5.09 15.02
N ARG A 52 3.45 4.82 16.32
CA ARG A 52 2.84 3.65 16.93
C ARG A 52 1.61 4.07 17.73
N ARG A 53 0.54 3.29 17.68
CA ARG A 53 -0.65 3.42 18.53
C ARG A 53 -0.68 2.20 19.44
N PRO A 54 -0.28 2.33 20.72
CA PRO A 54 -0.33 1.21 21.65
C PRO A 54 -1.73 0.59 21.75
N ALA A 55 -1.80 -0.70 22.00
CA ALA A 55 -3.08 -1.40 22.18
C ALA A 55 -3.93 -0.72 23.27
N GLY A 56 -5.19 -0.43 22.95
CA GLY A 56 -6.12 0.24 23.88
C GLY A 56 -5.85 1.73 24.13
N ALA A 57 -4.80 2.32 23.54
CA ALA A 57 -4.57 3.75 23.63
C ALA A 57 -5.60 4.54 22.81
N THR A 58 -5.84 5.79 23.20
CA THR A 58 -6.72 6.74 22.52
C THR A 58 -5.97 7.72 21.63
N ALA A 59 -4.65 7.57 21.51
CA ALA A 59 -3.79 8.44 20.72
C ALA A 59 -2.57 7.70 20.19
N TRP A 60 -2.04 8.19 19.07
CA TRP A 60 -0.76 7.79 18.52
C TRP A 60 0.40 8.44 19.28
N GLU A 61 1.52 7.72 19.37
CA GLU A 61 2.80 8.28 19.77
C GLU A 61 3.29 9.32 18.76
N ALA A 62 4.16 10.24 19.20
CA ALA A 62 4.73 11.24 18.32
C ALA A 62 5.51 10.60 17.15
N PRO A 63 5.43 11.16 15.92
CA PRO A 63 6.18 10.66 14.78
C PRO A 63 7.69 10.60 15.02
N ARG A 64 8.32 9.53 14.53
CA ARG A 64 9.77 9.31 14.59
C ARG A 64 10.30 8.98 13.20
N VAL A 65 11.56 9.34 12.94
CA VAL A 65 12.23 8.98 11.68
C VAL A 65 12.57 7.49 11.71
N ALA A 66 12.09 6.76 10.70
CA ALA A 66 12.35 5.34 10.52
C ALA A 66 13.32 5.05 9.36
N ALA A 67 13.51 5.98 8.42
CA ALA A 67 14.60 5.93 7.45
C ALA A 67 14.86 7.34 6.91
N ASP A 68 16.13 7.70 6.73
CA ASP A 68 16.55 8.97 6.16
C ASP A 68 17.87 8.75 5.41
N VAL A 69 18.02 9.44 4.28
CA VAL A 69 19.24 9.42 3.47
C VAL A 69 19.62 10.86 3.20
N PRO A 70 20.70 11.38 3.82
CA PRO A 70 21.07 12.79 3.70
C PRO A 70 21.16 13.25 2.24
N GLY A 71 20.33 14.22 1.87
CA GLY A 71 20.33 14.84 0.55
C GLY A 71 19.63 14.03 -0.55
N VAL A 72 19.01 12.88 -0.23
CA VAL A 72 18.31 12.03 -1.20
C VAL A 72 16.93 11.63 -0.67
N PRO A 73 15.84 11.97 -1.37
CA PRO A 73 14.51 11.68 -0.87
C PRO A 73 14.22 10.18 -0.75
N CYS A 74 13.51 9.83 0.32
CA CYS A 74 12.90 8.53 0.54
C CYS A 74 11.42 8.51 0.10
N TRP A 75 10.95 7.37 -0.41
CA TRP A 75 9.62 7.27 -1.03
C TRP A 75 8.89 5.97 -0.69
N ASN A 76 7.56 6.00 -0.85
CA ASN A 76 6.64 4.84 -0.82
C ASN A 76 7.00 3.79 0.25
N PRO A 77 6.91 4.14 1.55
CA PRO A 77 7.11 3.17 2.60
C PRO A 77 6.01 2.12 2.57
N VAL A 78 6.38 0.87 2.82
CA VAL A 78 5.45 -0.25 2.95
C VAL A 78 5.85 -1.07 4.16
N LEU A 79 4.92 -1.18 5.11
CA LEU A 79 5.07 -2.03 6.27
C LEU A 79 4.55 -3.43 5.96
N TYR A 80 5.24 -4.43 6.51
CA TYR A 80 4.82 -5.83 6.48
C TYR A 80 5.28 -6.51 7.76
N ARG A 81 4.42 -7.27 8.42
CA ARG A 81 4.79 -8.12 9.55
C ARG A 81 4.78 -9.56 9.07
N ASP A 82 5.92 -10.23 9.17
CA ASP A 82 6.03 -11.63 8.77
C ASP A 82 5.51 -12.59 9.86
N ALA A 83 5.55 -13.89 9.56
CA ALA A 83 5.07 -14.93 10.47
C ALA A 83 5.94 -15.10 11.73
N ALA A 84 7.13 -14.51 11.78
CA ALA A 84 8.02 -14.50 12.94
C ALA A 84 7.89 -13.19 13.75
N ASP A 85 6.84 -12.40 13.49
CA ASP A 85 6.59 -11.08 14.07
C ASP A 85 7.69 -10.05 13.80
N VAL A 86 8.55 -10.28 12.81
CA VAL A 86 9.51 -9.27 12.35
C VAL A 86 8.77 -8.27 11.47
N VAL A 87 8.93 -7.00 11.79
CA VAL A 87 8.37 -5.89 11.01
C VAL A 87 9.38 -5.46 9.96
N TRP A 88 9.00 -5.56 8.71
CA TRP A 88 9.74 -5.06 7.56
C TRP A 88 9.21 -3.67 7.17
N LEU A 89 10.13 -2.76 6.89
CA LEU A 89 9.86 -1.46 6.28
C LEU A 89 10.58 -1.38 4.94
N PHE A 90 9.84 -1.55 3.85
CA PHE A 90 10.35 -1.34 2.49
C PHE A 90 10.18 0.12 2.10
N TYR A 91 11.18 0.73 1.45
CA TYR A 91 11.14 2.12 1.01
C TYR A 91 12.14 2.34 -0.12
N LYS A 92 12.01 3.44 -0.85
CA LYS A 92 12.73 3.68 -2.11
C LYS A 92 13.57 4.92 -1.93
N VAL A 93 14.77 4.94 -2.49
CA VAL A 93 15.71 6.05 -2.36
C VAL A 93 16.18 6.42 -3.76
N ALA A 94 15.90 7.65 -4.19
CA ALA A 94 16.52 8.29 -5.36
C ALA A 94 16.01 9.74 -5.51
N PRO A 95 16.71 10.61 -6.26
CA PRO A 95 16.24 11.95 -6.59
C PRO A 95 14.94 11.99 -7.41
N THR A 96 14.67 10.95 -8.21
CA THR A 96 13.51 10.88 -9.10
C THR A 96 12.90 9.48 -9.10
N ILE A 97 11.60 9.39 -9.43
CA ILE A 97 10.84 8.13 -9.48
C ILE A 97 11.51 7.06 -10.38
N PRO A 98 11.96 7.37 -11.62
CA PRO A 98 12.55 6.35 -12.49
C PRO A 98 13.92 5.83 -12.02
N ALA A 99 14.56 6.50 -11.05
CA ALA A 99 15.90 6.17 -10.57
C ALA A 99 15.90 5.40 -9.25
N TRP A 100 14.73 5.02 -8.73
CA TRP A 100 14.61 4.37 -7.42
C TRP A 100 15.51 3.15 -7.26
N THR A 101 16.18 3.10 -6.12
CA THR A 101 16.70 1.86 -5.53
C THR A 101 15.77 1.44 -4.39
N GLY A 102 15.36 0.17 -4.37
CA GLY A 102 14.59 -0.39 -3.27
C GLY A 102 15.48 -0.71 -2.08
N TYR A 103 14.99 -0.41 -0.88
CA TYR A 103 15.62 -0.74 0.39
C TYR A 103 14.60 -1.39 1.33
N TYR A 104 15.09 -2.15 2.29
CA TYR A 104 14.32 -2.51 3.46
C TYR A 104 15.10 -2.32 4.76
N ARG A 105 14.36 -2.14 5.85
CA ARG A 105 14.82 -2.27 7.24
C ARG A 105 13.94 -3.28 7.96
N ARG A 106 14.46 -3.88 9.03
CA ARG A 106 13.68 -4.79 9.88
C ARG A 106 13.70 -4.31 11.32
N SER A 107 12.65 -4.66 12.05
CA SER A 107 12.51 -4.42 13.47
C SER A 107 11.96 -5.69 14.14
N THR A 108 12.58 -6.10 15.24
CA THR A 108 12.16 -7.23 16.07
C THR A 108 11.53 -6.76 17.40
N ASP A 109 11.33 -5.45 17.56
CA ASP A 109 10.80 -4.82 18.78
C ASP A 109 9.55 -3.96 18.51
N GLY A 110 8.81 -4.29 17.44
CA GLY A 110 7.55 -3.63 17.12
C GLY A 110 7.72 -2.22 16.51
N GLY A 111 8.81 -1.99 15.78
CA GLY A 111 9.10 -0.72 15.11
C GLY A 111 9.70 0.36 16.01
N VAL A 112 10.19 -0.01 17.21
CA VAL A 112 10.84 0.92 18.14
C VAL A 112 12.26 1.23 17.67
N THR A 113 13.02 0.19 17.32
CA THR A 113 14.33 0.29 16.68
C THR A 113 14.35 -0.43 15.35
N TRP A 114 15.28 -0.04 14.48
CA TRP A 114 15.39 -0.56 13.12
C TRP A 114 16.82 -0.95 12.83
N GLU A 115 17.01 -2.14 12.25
CA GLU A 115 18.30 -2.60 11.74
C GLU A 115 18.88 -1.65 10.67
N ALA A 116 20.15 -1.84 10.33
CA ALA A 116 20.77 -1.10 9.22
C ALA A 116 20.00 -1.34 7.90
N PRO A 117 19.89 -0.33 7.03
CA PRO A 117 19.20 -0.47 5.76
C PRO A 117 19.92 -1.43 4.83
N VAL A 118 19.14 -2.30 4.17
CA VAL A 118 19.63 -3.26 3.19
C VAL A 118 19.10 -2.86 1.81
N PRO A 119 19.98 -2.56 0.83
CA PRO A 119 19.55 -2.36 -0.55
C PRO A 119 19.06 -3.70 -1.13
N LEU A 120 17.98 -3.64 -1.89
CA LEU A 120 17.51 -4.78 -2.66
C LEU A 120 18.47 -5.04 -3.85
N PRO A 121 18.58 -6.30 -4.31
CA PRO A 121 19.33 -6.63 -5.52
C PRO A 121 18.93 -5.75 -6.71
N ALA A 122 19.89 -5.46 -7.58
CA ALA A 122 19.67 -4.62 -8.76
C ALA A 122 18.50 -5.14 -9.61
N GLY A 123 17.60 -4.24 -10.00
CA GLY A 123 16.39 -4.57 -10.78
C GLY A 123 15.15 -4.90 -9.93
N LEU A 124 15.29 -4.98 -8.61
CA LEU A 124 14.19 -5.13 -7.65
C LEU A 124 13.92 -3.82 -6.91
N LEU A 125 12.66 -3.56 -6.57
CA LEU A 125 12.22 -2.36 -5.87
C LEU A 125 11.46 -2.66 -4.57
N GLY A 126 11.08 -3.92 -4.36
CA GLY A 126 10.17 -4.32 -3.29
C GLY A 126 8.75 -3.81 -3.58
N PRO A 127 7.85 -3.91 -2.59
CA PRO A 127 6.45 -3.55 -2.79
C PRO A 127 6.27 -2.05 -3.08
N ILE A 128 5.47 -1.69 -4.08
CA ILE A 128 5.11 -0.31 -4.44
C ILE A 128 3.60 -0.26 -4.68
N LYS A 129 2.78 0.47 -3.94
CA LYS A 129 2.95 0.92 -2.54
C LYS A 129 2.31 -0.06 -1.54
N ASN A 130 1.61 -1.08 -2.05
CA ASN A 130 0.72 -1.89 -1.23
C ASN A 130 1.47 -3.02 -0.56
N LYS A 131 0.93 -3.47 0.57
CA LYS A 131 1.53 -4.48 1.43
C LYS A 131 1.78 -5.82 0.70
N PRO A 132 2.89 -6.51 0.99
CA PRO A 132 3.08 -7.89 0.60
C PRO A 132 1.99 -8.82 1.13
N VAL A 133 1.84 -9.98 0.48
CA VAL A 133 0.89 -11.03 0.86
C VAL A 133 1.68 -12.32 1.11
N ALA A 134 1.48 -12.95 2.27
CA ALA A 134 1.94 -14.31 2.50
C ALA A 134 1.05 -15.27 1.70
N LEU A 135 1.67 -16.08 0.85
CA LEU A 135 0.98 -17.05 0.01
C LEU A 135 0.88 -18.41 0.70
N SER A 136 -0.10 -19.20 0.30
CA SER A 136 -0.34 -20.54 0.83
C SER A 136 0.80 -21.55 0.57
N ASN A 137 1.71 -21.27 -0.35
CA ASN A 137 2.93 -22.06 -0.57
C ASN A 137 4.12 -21.65 0.31
N GLY A 138 3.93 -20.70 1.24
CA GLY A 138 4.97 -20.22 2.16
C GLY A 138 5.86 -19.10 1.62
N GLU A 139 5.66 -18.67 0.38
CA GLU A 139 6.36 -17.50 -0.17
C GLU A 139 5.64 -16.19 0.18
N ILE A 140 6.32 -15.07 0.00
CA ILE A 140 5.75 -13.73 0.15
C ILE A 140 5.75 -13.06 -1.22
N LEU A 141 4.60 -12.55 -1.64
CA LEU A 141 4.46 -11.78 -2.87
C LEU A 141 4.41 -10.29 -2.55
N CYS A 142 5.35 -9.54 -3.09
CA CYS A 142 5.43 -8.08 -3.04
C CYS A 142 4.85 -7.48 -4.34
N PRO A 143 3.67 -6.82 -4.28
CA PRO A 143 3.12 -6.12 -5.43
C PRO A 143 3.94 -4.87 -5.72
N THR A 144 4.43 -4.71 -6.95
CA THR A 144 5.33 -3.61 -7.32
C THR A 144 4.99 -3.04 -8.69
N SER A 145 5.74 -2.04 -9.15
CA SER A 145 5.52 -1.42 -10.45
C SER A 145 6.75 -0.65 -10.90
N VAL A 146 6.88 -0.49 -12.22
CA VAL A 146 7.89 0.40 -12.81
C VAL A 146 7.20 1.54 -13.52
N GLU A 147 7.68 2.74 -13.21
CA GLU A 147 7.28 3.99 -13.82
C GLU A 147 8.49 4.55 -14.58
N SER A 148 8.58 4.23 -15.87
CA SER A 148 9.67 4.65 -16.74
C SER A 148 9.19 5.64 -17.81
N TYR A 149 10.12 6.35 -18.43
CA TYR A 149 9.79 7.28 -19.52
C TYR A 149 9.12 6.52 -20.66
N GLY A 150 7.84 6.79 -20.93
CA GLY A 150 7.11 6.12 -22.00
C GLY A 150 6.41 4.82 -21.62
N ALA A 151 6.68 4.23 -20.45
CA ALA A 151 6.19 2.89 -20.13
C ALA A 151 5.94 2.68 -18.62
N TRP A 152 4.70 2.36 -18.28
CA TRP A 152 4.22 2.08 -16.94
C TRP A 152 3.64 0.66 -16.88
N ALA A 153 4.10 -0.16 -15.95
CA ALA A 153 3.58 -1.49 -15.76
C ALA A 153 3.59 -1.92 -14.29
N ALA A 154 2.60 -2.72 -13.93
CA ALA A 154 2.59 -3.47 -12.70
C ALA A 154 3.51 -4.68 -12.84
N TRP A 155 4.10 -5.09 -11.72
CA TRP A 155 4.96 -6.26 -11.61
C TRP A 155 4.69 -6.90 -10.25
N VAL A 156 5.20 -8.10 -10.03
CA VAL A 156 5.29 -8.68 -8.70
C VAL A 156 6.70 -9.17 -8.45
N GLU A 157 7.14 -9.09 -7.21
CA GLU A 157 8.38 -9.67 -6.73
C GLU A 157 8.05 -10.73 -5.69
N VAL A 158 8.57 -11.94 -5.84
CA VAL A 158 8.32 -13.06 -4.93
C VAL A 158 9.57 -13.31 -4.11
N ILE A 159 9.38 -13.35 -2.79
CA ILE A 159 10.39 -13.69 -1.80
C ILE A 159 10.15 -15.13 -1.37
N GLY A 160 11.13 -16.00 -1.63
CA GLY A 160 11.15 -17.39 -1.18
C GLY A 160 12.32 -17.66 -0.24
N ASP A 161 12.42 -18.91 0.23
CA ASP A 161 13.56 -19.43 0.99
C ASP A 161 13.92 -18.57 2.22
N GLY A 162 12.90 -18.15 2.97
CA GLY A 162 13.08 -17.34 4.19
C GLY A 162 13.68 -15.95 3.95
N GLY A 163 13.54 -15.39 2.75
CA GLY A 163 14.11 -14.08 2.40
C GLY A 163 15.35 -14.14 1.50
N ALA A 164 15.89 -15.34 1.26
CA ALA A 164 17.15 -15.52 0.53
C ALA A 164 16.99 -15.44 -0.99
N ARG A 165 15.81 -15.78 -1.53
CA ARG A 165 15.56 -15.82 -2.97
C ARG A 165 14.52 -14.78 -3.37
N TRP A 166 14.89 -13.93 -4.32
CA TRP A 166 14.00 -12.94 -4.91
C TRP A 166 13.83 -13.20 -6.40
N GLN A 167 12.59 -13.13 -6.88
CA GLN A 167 12.27 -13.28 -8.29
C GLN A 167 11.25 -12.23 -8.70
N ARG A 168 11.33 -11.76 -9.94
CA ARG A 168 10.43 -10.75 -10.48
C ARG A 168 9.63 -11.31 -11.65
N PHE A 169 8.32 -11.06 -11.66
CA PHE A 169 7.39 -11.55 -12.67
C PHE A 169 6.53 -10.41 -13.23
N GLY A 170 6.21 -10.50 -14.52
CA GLY A 170 5.55 -9.46 -15.31
C GLY A 170 6.24 -9.25 -16.67
N PRO A 171 6.00 -8.12 -17.36
CA PRO A 171 5.11 -7.03 -16.96
C PRO A 171 3.64 -7.45 -16.95
N ILE A 172 2.88 -6.84 -16.05
CA ILE A 172 1.42 -6.94 -16.00
C ILE A 172 0.88 -5.60 -16.50
N GLY A 173 0.20 -5.64 -17.65
CA GLY A 173 -0.25 -4.44 -18.34
C GLY A 173 -1.53 -4.66 -19.12
N VAL A 174 -2.14 -3.56 -19.54
CA VAL A 174 -3.32 -3.57 -20.41
C VAL A 174 -2.83 -3.59 -21.87
N PRO A 175 -3.25 -4.55 -22.71
CA PRO A 175 -2.82 -4.59 -24.12
C PRO A 175 -3.11 -3.27 -24.86
N GLY A 176 -2.11 -2.75 -25.57
CA GLY A 176 -2.22 -1.48 -26.32
C GLY A 176 -2.07 -0.20 -25.48
N GLU A 177 -1.85 -0.33 -24.16
CA GLU A 177 -1.73 0.77 -23.21
C GLU A 177 -0.31 0.83 -22.62
N PRO A 178 0.66 1.49 -23.29
CA PRO A 178 2.04 1.57 -22.78
C PRO A 178 2.14 2.36 -21.46
N TYR A 179 1.23 3.32 -21.25
CA TYR A 179 1.02 4.02 -19.98
C TYR A 179 -0.15 3.40 -19.23
N GLY A 180 0.06 2.19 -18.75
CA GLY A 180 -1.02 1.39 -18.21
C GLY A 180 -1.24 1.64 -16.72
N ILE A 181 -0.77 0.68 -15.94
CA ILE A 181 -1.22 0.43 -14.58
C ILE A 181 -0.01 0.31 -13.65
N ILE A 182 -0.12 0.84 -12.45
CA ILE A 182 0.94 0.75 -11.43
C ILE A 182 0.33 0.68 -10.04
N GLN A 183 1.18 0.44 -9.03
CA GLN A 183 0.79 0.30 -7.63
C GLN A 183 -0.31 -0.75 -7.38
N PRO A 184 -0.08 -2.02 -7.79
CA PRO A 184 -1.07 -3.07 -7.61
C PRO A 184 -1.32 -3.38 -6.13
N THR A 185 -2.52 -3.82 -5.80
CA THR A 185 -2.87 -4.55 -4.56
C THR A 185 -3.27 -5.97 -4.96
N VAL A 186 -2.94 -6.96 -4.14
CA VAL A 186 -3.07 -8.39 -4.47
C VAL A 186 -3.70 -9.15 -3.31
N TRP A 187 -4.47 -10.20 -3.60
CA TRP A 187 -4.88 -11.20 -2.61
C TRP A 187 -4.97 -12.59 -3.21
N GLU A 188 -4.73 -13.61 -2.39
CA GLU A 188 -4.92 -15.02 -2.75
C GLU A 188 -6.34 -15.46 -2.37
N SER A 189 -7.09 -15.97 -3.34
CA SER A 189 -8.47 -16.44 -3.12
C SER A 189 -8.54 -17.92 -2.74
N THR A 190 -7.70 -18.72 -3.38
CA THR A 190 -7.45 -20.14 -3.13
C THR A 190 -5.98 -20.41 -3.44
N PRO A 191 -5.38 -21.51 -2.95
CA PRO A 191 -3.97 -21.81 -3.22
C PRO A 191 -3.59 -21.65 -4.69
N GLY A 192 -2.62 -20.77 -4.96
CA GLY A 192 -2.10 -20.46 -6.30
C GLY A 192 -2.92 -19.45 -7.10
N ARG A 193 -4.18 -19.17 -6.73
CA ARG A 193 -5.08 -18.27 -7.45
C ARG A 193 -5.11 -16.87 -6.84
N LEU A 194 -4.40 -15.96 -7.48
CA LEU A 194 -4.24 -14.57 -7.07
C LEU A 194 -5.06 -13.63 -7.93
N HIS A 195 -5.53 -12.57 -7.30
CA HIS A 195 -6.21 -11.46 -7.96
C HIS A 195 -5.39 -10.20 -7.74
N LEU A 196 -5.37 -9.34 -8.74
CA LEU A 196 -4.69 -8.06 -8.71
C LEU A 196 -5.66 -6.97 -9.11
N LEU A 197 -5.60 -5.84 -8.40
CA LEU A 197 -6.16 -4.57 -8.84
C LEU A 197 -5.05 -3.53 -8.89
N ALA A 198 -5.02 -2.69 -9.90
CA ALA A 198 -4.05 -1.60 -10.01
C ALA A 198 -4.72 -0.29 -10.41
N ARG A 199 -4.18 0.82 -9.89
CA ARG A 199 -4.56 2.14 -10.39
C ARG A 199 -4.07 2.31 -11.82
N ALA A 200 -4.76 3.12 -12.60
CA ALA A 200 -4.45 3.35 -13.99
C ALA A 200 -4.37 4.84 -14.30
N THR A 201 -3.73 5.18 -15.41
CA THR A 201 -3.72 6.56 -15.92
C THR A 201 -5.14 7.03 -16.27
N GLN A 202 -5.33 8.34 -16.37
CA GLN A 202 -6.61 8.93 -16.81
C GLN A 202 -7.02 8.51 -18.23
N ARG A 203 -6.06 8.06 -19.06
CA ARG A 203 -6.35 7.50 -20.38
C ARG A 203 -7.22 6.25 -20.29
N ILE A 204 -6.95 5.39 -19.30
CA ILE A 204 -7.78 4.22 -18.98
C ILE A 204 -8.98 4.64 -18.12
N GLY A 205 -8.76 5.47 -17.10
CA GLY A 205 -9.82 6.07 -16.27
C GLY A 205 -10.57 5.09 -15.35
N ALA A 206 -10.06 3.87 -15.17
CA ALA A 206 -10.66 2.82 -14.35
C ALA A 206 -9.58 1.98 -13.67
N ILE A 207 -9.91 1.39 -12.52
CA ILE A 207 -9.07 0.35 -11.90
C ILE A 207 -9.01 -0.82 -12.87
N CYS A 208 -7.81 -1.38 -13.07
CA CYS A 208 -7.63 -2.58 -13.89
C CYS A 208 -7.41 -3.81 -13.02
N ALA A 209 -7.88 -4.96 -13.51
CA ALA A 209 -7.75 -6.25 -12.85
C ALA A 209 -6.93 -7.23 -13.69
N ALA A 210 -6.22 -8.13 -13.02
CA ALA A 210 -5.57 -9.30 -13.61
C ALA A 210 -5.63 -10.49 -12.63
N ILE A 211 -5.48 -11.71 -13.14
CA ILE A 211 -5.51 -12.94 -12.34
C ILE A 211 -4.25 -13.75 -12.64
N SER A 212 -3.73 -14.43 -11.62
CA SER A 212 -2.70 -15.46 -11.75
C SER A 212 -3.22 -16.77 -11.16
N GLU A 213 -2.83 -17.89 -11.76
CA GLU A 213 -3.20 -19.24 -11.32
C GLU A 213 -1.98 -20.08 -10.86
N ASP A 214 -0.82 -19.44 -10.77
CA ASP A 214 0.45 -20.09 -10.50
C ASP A 214 1.27 -19.32 -9.47
N TYR A 215 0.65 -18.81 -8.40
CA TYR A 215 1.35 -18.06 -7.35
C TYR A 215 2.08 -16.81 -7.87
N GLY A 216 1.55 -16.18 -8.92
CA GLY A 216 2.01 -14.87 -9.39
C GLY A 216 3.17 -14.95 -10.38
N ARG A 217 3.50 -16.15 -10.91
CA ARG A 217 4.56 -16.31 -11.91
C ARG A 217 4.11 -15.84 -13.28
N THR A 218 2.87 -16.11 -13.64
CA THR A 218 2.22 -15.62 -14.86
C THR A 218 0.89 -14.97 -14.52
N TRP A 219 0.49 -14.03 -15.37
CA TRP A 219 -0.72 -13.23 -15.17
C TRP A 219 -1.49 -13.14 -16.48
N SER A 220 -2.82 -13.13 -16.39
CA SER A 220 -3.66 -12.71 -17.50
C SER A 220 -3.30 -11.29 -17.92
N PRO A 221 -3.55 -10.90 -19.19
CA PRO A 221 -3.56 -9.49 -19.55
C PRO A 221 -4.49 -8.72 -18.60
N ALA A 222 -4.06 -7.53 -18.17
CA ALA A 222 -4.90 -6.70 -17.33
C ALA A 222 -6.02 -6.07 -18.15
N ALA A 223 -7.20 -5.91 -17.55
CA ALA A 223 -8.35 -5.30 -18.20
C ALA A 223 -9.02 -4.26 -17.28
N PRO A 224 -9.56 -3.15 -17.82
CA PRO A 224 -10.34 -2.19 -17.05
C PRO A 224 -11.58 -2.85 -16.41
N THR A 225 -11.87 -2.48 -15.18
CA THR A 225 -13.09 -2.88 -14.46
C THR A 225 -14.15 -1.78 -14.56
N PRO A 226 -15.40 -2.02 -14.11
CA PRO A 226 -16.39 -0.96 -13.96
C PRO A 226 -16.04 0.11 -12.90
N LEU A 227 -15.01 -0.09 -12.08
CA LEU A 227 -14.62 0.84 -11.01
C LEU A 227 -13.80 2.00 -11.61
N PRO A 228 -14.30 3.25 -11.56
CA PRO A 228 -13.53 4.39 -12.06
C PRO A 228 -12.29 4.66 -11.19
N ASN A 229 -11.25 5.23 -11.78
CA ASN A 229 -10.03 5.63 -11.08
C ASN A 229 -9.45 6.94 -11.63
N PRO A 230 -9.11 7.91 -10.76
CA PRO A 230 -8.58 9.21 -11.18
C PRO A 230 -7.05 9.24 -11.20
N ASN A 231 -6.40 8.10 -11.49
CA ASN A 231 -4.96 7.90 -11.31
C ASN A 231 -4.50 8.12 -9.85
N SER A 232 -5.33 7.72 -8.90
CA SER A 232 -5.05 7.76 -7.46
C SER A 232 -4.79 6.35 -6.92
N GLY A 233 -3.89 6.25 -5.94
CA GLY A 233 -3.53 4.98 -5.31
C GLY A 233 -4.75 4.33 -4.65
N ILE A 234 -4.80 3.00 -4.70
CA ILE A 234 -5.81 2.16 -4.08
C ILE A 234 -5.14 1.18 -3.12
N ASP A 235 -5.91 0.56 -2.22
CA ASP A 235 -5.49 -0.64 -1.51
C ASP A 235 -6.71 -1.51 -1.19
N ALA A 236 -6.50 -2.82 -1.12
CA ALA A 236 -7.50 -3.80 -0.76
C ALA A 236 -7.00 -4.72 0.35
N ALA A 237 -7.93 -5.26 1.12
CA ALA A 237 -7.67 -6.30 2.11
C ALA A 237 -8.68 -7.43 1.92
N ARG A 238 -8.17 -8.66 1.81
CA ARG A 238 -9.00 -9.85 1.97
C ARG A 238 -9.29 -10.01 3.47
N LEU A 239 -10.57 -10.00 3.82
CA LEU A 239 -11.05 -10.15 5.17
C LEU A 239 -11.02 -11.64 5.58
N ASN A 240 -11.05 -11.89 6.89
CA ASN A 240 -11.01 -13.22 7.48
C ASN A 240 -12.19 -14.11 7.05
N ASP A 241 -13.32 -13.52 6.69
CA ASP A 241 -14.50 -14.22 6.17
C ASP A 241 -14.46 -14.46 4.65
N GLY A 242 -13.35 -14.10 3.99
CA GLY A 242 -13.13 -14.30 2.56
C GLY A 242 -13.62 -13.16 1.65
N ARG A 243 -14.33 -12.17 2.18
CA ARG A 243 -14.71 -10.96 1.42
C ARG A 243 -13.48 -10.10 1.14
N VAL A 244 -13.58 -9.18 0.17
CA VAL A 244 -12.50 -8.24 -0.16
C VAL A 244 -12.99 -6.81 0.03
N LEU A 245 -12.32 -6.06 0.90
CA LEU A 245 -12.58 -4.64 1.13
C LEU A 245 -11.59 -3.80 0.30
N LEU A 246 -12.11 -2.94 -0.57
CA LEU A 246 -11.34 -2.01 -1.39
C LEU A 246 -11.52 -0.58 -0.88
N CYS A 247 -10.43 0.16 -0.75
CA CYS A 247 -10.43 1.61 -0.55
C CYS A 247 -9.89 2.33 -1.79
N TYR A 248 -10.68 3.24 -2.36
CA TYR A 248 -10.37 3.92 -3.62
C TYR A 248 -11.17 5.24 -3.78
N ASN A 249 -10.82 6.01 -4.80
CA ASN A 249 -11.60 7.18 -5.22
C ASN A 249 -12.52 6.78 -6.40
N PRO A 250 -13.85 6.69 -6.22
CA PRO A 250 -14.78 6.24 -7.25
C PRO A 250 -15.11 7.35 -8.27
N THR A 251 -14.07 7.96 -8.84
CA THR A 251 -14.17 9.06 -9.80
C THR A 251 -13.18 8.87 -10.95
N ARG A 252 -13.42 9.54 -12.08
CA ARG A 252 -12.45 9.62 -13.18
C ARG A 252 -11.45 10.76 -13.01
N GLU A 253 -11.82 11.75 -12.18
CA GLU A 253 -11.01 12.93 -11.88
C GLU A 253 -11.20 13.32 -10.40
N GLY A 254 -10.19 13.98 -9.83
CA GLY A 254 -10.21 14.39 -8.43
C GLY A 254 -9.99 13.24 -7.43
N ARG A 255 -9.64 13.58 -6.19
CA ARG A 255 -9.36 12.63 -5.10
C ARG A 255 -10.41 12.72 -3.98
N THR A 256 -11.63 13.10 -4.36
CA THR A 256 -12.83 13.13 -3.52
C THR A 256 -14.01 12.57 -4.34
N PRO A 257 -14.84 11.66 -3.79
CA PRO A 257 -14.71 11.11 -2.43
C PRO A 257 -13.58 10.08 -2.31
N LEU A 258 -13.17 9.77 -1.08
CA LEU A 258 -12.50 8.51 -0.74
C LEU A 258 -13.56 7.55 -0.23
N SER A 259 -13.58 6.30 -0.71
CA SER A 259 -14.68 5.37 -0.44
C SER A 259 -14.21 3.94 -0.22
N LEU A 260 -15.06 3.18 0.46
CA LEU A 260 -14.94 1.74 0.65
C LEU A 260 -15.99 1.00 -0.19
N SER A 261 -15.58 -0.08 -0.85
CA SER A 261 -16.49 -1.03 -1.50
C SER A 261 -16.12 -2.46 -1.10
N LEU A 262 -17.13 -3.32 -0.98
CA LEU A 262 -16.96 -4.71 -0.59
C LEU A 262 -17.28 -5.63 -1.76
N SER A 263 -16.48 -6.67 -1.92
CA SER A 263 -16.76 -7.77 -2.84
C SER A 263 -16.93 -9.09 -2.06
N THR A 264 -17.92 -9.87 -2.46
CA THR A 264 -18.20 -11.23 -1.94
C THR A 264 -17.84 -12.33 -2.93
N ASP A 265 -17.32 -11.98 -4.11
CA ASP A 265 -17.04 -12.88 -5.23
C ASP A 265 -15.60 -12.72 -5.76
N ASN A 266 -14.67 -12.41 -4.85
CA ASN A 266 -13.24 -12.19 -5.15
C ASN A 266 -13.00 -11.11 -6.22
N GLY A 267 -13.68 -9.98 -6.09
CA GLY A 267 -13.43 -8.77 -6.88
C GLY A 267 -14.13 -8.73 -8.25
N ALA A 268 -15.01 -9.69 -8.56
CA ALA A 268 -15.79 -9.68 -9.80
C ALA A 268 -16.90 -8.62 -9.76
N THR A 269 -17.58 -8.47 -8.62
CA THR A 269 -18.56 -7.41 -8.37
C THR A 269 -18.29 -6.70 -7.05
N TRP A 270 -18.79 -5.47 -6.94
CA TRP A 270 -18.53 -4.57 -5.82
C TRP A 270 -19.82 -3.92 -5.35
N SER A 271 -19.98 -3.78 -4.03
CA SER A 271 -21.06 -3.02 -3.43
C SER A 271 -21.00 -1.55 -3.86
N PRO A 272 -22.14 -0.82 -3.78
CA PRO A 272 -22.12 0.64 -3.85
C PRO A 272 -21.07 1.22 -2.88
N PRO A 273 -20.38 2.30 -3.28
CA PRO A 273 -19.34 2.90 -2.46
C PRO A 273 -19.94 3.49 -1.18
N TRP A 274 -19.30 3.17 -0.05
CA TRP A 274 -19.55 3.79 1.23
C TRP A 274 -18.47 4.87 1.45
N HIS A 275 -18.86 6.14 1.49
CA HIS A 275 -17.92 7.26 1.46
C HIS A 275 -17.28 7.52 2.83
N LEU A 276 -15.95 7.56 2.86
CA LEU A 276 -15.13 7.97 4.01
C LEU A 276 -14.94 9.49 4.06
N GLU A 277 -14.71 10.10 2.91
CA GLU A 277 -14.43 11.53 2.78
C GLU A 277 -15.23 12.09 1.62
N THR A 278 -16.10 13.06 1.87
CA THR A 278 -16.98 13.67 0.86
C THR A 278 -16.71 15.15 0.63
N GLU A 279 -16.04 15.80 1.57
CA GLU A 279 -15.74 17.23 1.47
C GLU A 279 -14.69 17.52 0.38
N PRO A 280 -14.64 18.73 -0.18
CA PRO A 280 -13.60 19.11 -1.14
C PRO A 280 -12.19 18.94 -0.56
N GLY A 281 -11.32 18.18 -1.23
CA GLY A 281 -9.96 17.94 -0.75
C GLY A 281 -9.17 16.96 -1.60
N GLU A 282 -8.03 16.55 -1.07
CA GLU A 282 -7.19 15.51 -1.63
C GLU A 282 -7.05 14.35 -0.63
N TYR A 283 -7.84 13.29 -0.82
CA TYR A 283 -7.83 12.09 0.02
C TYR A 283 -7.34 10.91 -0.80
N SER A 284 -6.16 10.41 -0.46
CA SER A 284 -5.46 9.52 -1.40
C SER A 284 -4.48 8.60 -0.72
N TYR A 285 -4.02 7.61 -1.49
CA TYR A 285 -3.04 6.61 -1.06
C TYR A 285 -3.46 5.90 0.22
N PRO A 286 -4.64 5.25 0.23
CA PRO A 286 -5.08 4.50 1.38
C PRO A 286 -4.22 3.25 1.60
N ALA A 287 -4.16 2.79 2.84
CA ALA A 287 -3.73 1.46 3.23
C ALA A 287 -4.80 0.86 4.14
N VAL A 288 -5.17 -0.40 3.88
CA VAL A 288 -6.27 -1.09 4.55
C VAL A 288 -5.77 -2.41 5.13
N ILE A 289 -6.08 -2.67 6.39
CA ILE A 289 -5.90 -3.99 7.04
C ILE A 289 -7.18 -4.36 7.79
N GLN A 290 -7.38 -5.65 8.03
CA GLN A 290 -8.28 -6.11 9.09
C GLN A 290 -7.43 -6.51 10.30
N THR A 291 -7.73 -5.94 11.45
CA THR A 291 -7.10 -6.28 12.72
C THR A 291 -7.75 -7.52 13.34
N ALA A 292 -7.10 -8.14 14.31
CA ALA A 292 -7.60 -9.38 14.92
C ALA A 292 -8.91 -9.24 15.71
N ASP A 293 -9.31 -8.02 16.06
CA ASP A 293 -10.64 -7.74 16.61
C ASP A 293 -11.76 -7.74 15.55
N GLY A 294 -11.41 -8.03 14.28
CA GLY A 294 -12.33 -8.12 13.15
C GLY A 294 -12.65 -6.79 12.49
N ARG A 295 -12.14 -5.66 13.00
CA ARG A 295 -12.39 -4.33 12.42
C ARG A 295 -11.43 -4.03 11.28
N ALA A 296 -11.89 -3.23 10.32
CA ALA A 296 -11.03 -2.70 9.28
C ALA A 296 -10.38 -1.40 9.75
N HIS A 297 -9.06 -1.31 9.63
CA HIS A 297 -8.29 -0.10 9.89
C HIS A 297 -7.77 0.46 8.58
N ILE A 298 -8.00 1.76 8.38
CA ILE A 298 -7.63 2.47 7.17
C ILE A 298 -6.76 3.65 7.54
N THR A 299 -5.60 3.79 6.89
CA THR A 299 -4.84 5.05 6.89
C THR A 299 -4.82 5.64 5.50
N TYR A 300 -4.78 6.96 5.38
CA TYR A 300 -4.67 7.63 4.09
C TYR A 300 -4.05 9.02 4.23
N THR A 301 -3.52 9.52 3.12
CA THR A 301 -3.08 10.91 3.03
C THR A 301 -4.27 11.85 2.96
N HIS A 302 -4.29 12.83 3.84
CA HIS A 302 -5.29 13.89 3.90
C HIS A 302 -4.65 15.24 3.55
N ASN A 303 -5.01 15.79 2.39
CA ASN A 303 -4.54 17.07 1.86
C ASN A 303 -3.01 17.22 1.84
N ARG A 304 -2.27 16.11 1.69
CA ARG A 304 -0.80 16.04 1.69
C ARG A 304 -0.10 16.62 2.92
N THR A 305 -0.84 16.89 4.00
CA THR A 305 -0.32 17.56 5.20
C THR A 305 -0.55 16.75 6.47
N ARG A 306 -1.49 15.79 6.44
CA ARG A 306 -1.78 14.88 7.53
C ARG A 306 -1.98 13.45 7.03
N ILE A 307 -1.80 12.49 7.94
CA ILE A 307 -2.24 11.11 7.77
C ILE A 307 -3.45 10.88 8.67
N ALA A 308 -4.57 10.50 8.08
CA ALA A 308 -5.77 10.11 8.81
C ALA A 308 -5.74 8.61 9.13
N HIS A 309 -6.38 8.22 10.23
CA HIS A 309 -6.64 6.86 10.65
C HIS A 309 -8.14 6.72 10.95
N VAL A 310 -8.79 5.73 10.35
CA VAL A 310 -10.22 5.44 10.51
C VAL A 310 -10.41 3.97 10.81
N VAL A 311 -11.33 3.67 11.73
CA VAL A 311 -11.72 2.31 12.09
C VAL A 311 -13.17 2.08 11.66
N VAL A 312 -13.39 0.99 10.95
CA VAL A 312 -14.69 0.63 10.37
C VAL A 312 -15.07 -0.79 10.76
N GLU A 313 -16.29 -0.95 11.27
CA GLU A 313 -16.93 -2.25 11.40
C GLU A 313 -17.53 -2.68 10.06
N ILE A 314 -17.11 -3.86 9.60
CA ILE A 314 -17.65 -4.49 8.40
C ILE A 314 -18.73 -5.50 8.85
N GLY A 315 -19.99 -5.09 8.77
CA GLY A 315 -21.14 -5.96 9.03
C GLY A 315 -21.37 -7.01 7.95
#